data_AF-A0AAW1B1I8-F1
#
_entry.id   AF-A0AAW1B1I8-F1
#
_cell.length_a   1.000
_cell.length_b   1.000
_cell.length_c   1.000
_cell.angle_alpha   90.00
_cell.angle_beta   90.00
_cell.angle_gamma   90.00
#
_symmetry.space_group_name_H-M   'P 1'
#
loop_
_entity.id
_entity.type
_entity.pdbx_description
1 polymer ?
#
loop_
_entity_poly.entity_id
_entity_poly.type
_entity_poly.pdbx_seq_one_letter_code
_entity_poly.pdbx_strand_id
1 'polypeptide(L)'
;MESELQHLAQAREQELRFSKEQADLDVSRAEALAAIEVKKFEAVIKSLGASTIRDIAVAGPEMQVKLLQGLGIQSTLIADGSSPINLFTAAGGMLGILPKPSET
;
A
#
# COMPACT_ATOMS: atom_id res chain seq x y z
N MET A 1 47.87 10.88 36.45
CA MET A 1 46.78 9.89 36.32
C MET A 1 45.41 10.57 36.27
N GLU A 2 45.11 11.50 37.19
CA GLU A 2 43.83 12.21 37.25
C GLU A 2 43.59 13.20 36.08
N SER A 3 44.64 13.91 35.64
CA SER A 3 44.58 14.81 34.46
C SER A 3 44.30 14.06 33.15
N GLU A 4 44.92 12.90 32.96
CA GLU A 4 44.71 12.03 31.78
C GLU A 4 43.27 11.51 31.72
N LEU A 5 42.72 11.13 32.89
CA LEU A 5 41.33 10.71 33.01
C LEU A 5 40.35 11.85 32.69
N GLN A 6 40.64 13.07 33.13
CA GLN A 6 39.81 14.24 32.79
C GLN A 6 39.84 14.57 31.29
N HIS A 7 41.02 14.53 30.66
CA HIS A 7 41.13 14.77 29.21
C HIS A 7 40.39 13.70 28.41
N LEU A 8 40.49 12.43 28.81
CA LEU A 8 39.77 11.33 28.16
C LEU A 8 38.25 11.50 28.30
N ALA A 9 37.77 11.88 29.50
CA ALA A 9 36.35 12.10 29.75
C ALA A 9 35.78 13.23 28.89
N GLN A 10 36.49 14.36 28.82
CA GLN A 10 36.08 15.51 27.98
C GLN A 10 36.03 15.15 26.50
N ALA A 11 37.03 14.42 25.99
CA ALA A 11 37.04 13.97 24.60
C ALA A 11 35.84 13.05 24.30
N ARG A 12 35.54 12.10 25.21
CA ARG A 12 34.37 11.21 25.07
C ARG A 12 33.04 11.96 25.12
N GLU A 13 32.92 12.95 25.99
CA GLU A 13 31.72 13.77 26.07
C GLU A 13 31.48 14.56 24.77
N GLN A 14 32.54 15.11 24.18
CA GLN A 14 32.47 15.79 22.88
C GLN A 14 32.09 14.83 21.75
N GLU A 15 32.67 13.63 21.69
CA GLU A 15 32.29 12.59 20.73
C GLU A 15 30.81 12.21 20.86
N LEU A 16 30.34 12.00 22.09
CA LEU A 16 28.94 11.67 22.37
C LEU A 16 27.99 12.80 21.95
N ARG A 17 28.32 14.06 22.26
CA ARG A 17 27.54 15.21 21.81
C ARG A 17 27.47 15.30 20.30
N PHE A 18 28.61 15.19 19.62
CA PHE A 18 28.66 15.22 18.16
C PHE A 18 27.83 14.10 17.54
N SER A 19 27.97 12.87 18.04
CA SER A 19 27.19 11.73 17.56
C SER A 19 25.69 11.93 17.77
N LYS A 20 25.28 12.53 18.89
CA LYS A 20 23.88 12.82 19.18
C LYS A 20 23.33 13.90 18.26
N GLU A 21 24.05 15.01 18.11
CA GLU A 21 23.66 16.10 17.21
C GLU A 21 23.54 15.62 15.76
N GLN A 22 24.43 14.72 15.32
CA GLN A 22 24.34 14.09 14.00
C GLN A 22 23.08 13.21 13.86
N ALA A 23 22.78 12.39 14.85
CA ALA A 23 21.59 11.55 14.85
C ALA A 23 20.30 12.39 14.84
N ASP A 24 20.25 13.47 15.62
CA ASP A 24 19.12 14.39 15.67
C ASP A 24 18.90 15.08 14.31
N LEU A 25 19.98 15.47 13.61
CA LEU A 25 19.91 16.01 12.26
C LEU A 25 19.40 14.99 11.24
N ASP A 26 19.83 13.73 11.34
CA ASP A 26 19.40 12.67 10.43
C ASP A 26 17.91 12.35 10.62
N VAL A 27 17.43 12.30 11.88
CA VAL A 27 16.01 12.14 12.19
C VAL A 27 15.20 13.31 11.61
N SER A 28 15.60 14.55 11.88
CA SER A 28 14.89 15.74 11.39
C SER A 28 14.84 15.77 9.86
N ARG A 29 15.94 15.39 9.19
CA ARG A 29 15.98 15.26 7.73
C ARG A 29 15.00 14.21 7.23
N ALA A 30 14.98 13.03 7.85
CA ALA A 30 14.08 11.95 7.48
C ALA A 30 12.61 12.36 7.64
N GLU A 31 12.26 13.02 8.74
CA GLU A 31 10.92 13.54 8.99
C GLU A 31 10.49 14.58 7.95
N ALA A 32 11.39 15.51 7.60
CA ALA A 32 11.11 16.53 6.59
C ALA A 32 10.88 15.91 5.20
N LEU A 33 11.70 14.92 4.81
CA LEU A 33 11.53 14.21 3.55
C LEU A 33 10.23 13.41 3.53
N ALA A 34 9.89 12.71 4.61
CA ALA A 34 8.63 11.99 4.74
C ALA A 34 7.43 12.92 4.60
N ALA A 35 7.46 14.09 5.25
CA ALA A 35 6.39 15.09 5.15
C ALA A 35 6.22 15.62 3.72
N ILE A 36 7.31 15.83 2.98
CA ILE A 36 7.27 16.23 1.56
C ILE A 36 6.63 15.13 0.72
N GLU A 37 7.04 13.87 0.90
CA GLU A 37 6.54 12.76 0.10
C GLU A 37 5.05 12.51 0.35
N VAL A 38 4.59 12.59 1.60
CA VAL A 38 3.17 12.49 1.94
C VAL A 38 2.36 13.59 1.25
N LYS A 39 2.81 14.85 1.31
CA LYS A 39 2.11 15.97 0.66
C LYS A 39 2.06 15.82 -0.86
N LYS A 40 3.17 15.40 -1.47
CA LYS A 40 3.26 15.14 -2.91
C LYS A 40 2.31 14.01 -3.31
N PHE A 41 2.33 12.90 -2.57
CA PHE A 41 1.45 11.77 -2.82
C PHE A 41 -0.02 12.16 -2.69
N GLU A 42 -0.38 12.90 -1.64
CA GLU A 42 -1.73 13.41 -1.44
C GLU A 42 -2.18 14.30 -2.60
N ALA A 43 -1.33 15.22 -3.08
CA ALA A 43 -1.63 16.08 -4.21
C ALA A 43 -1.86 15.28 -5.50
N VAL A 44 -1.02 14.26 -5.76
CA VAL A 44 -1.16 13.36 -6.93
C VAL A 44 -2.47 12.59 -6.85
N ILE A 45 -2.74 11.93 -5.72
CA ILE A 45 -3.97 11.13 -5.51
C ILE A 45 -5.22 12.01 -5.62
N LYS A 46 -5.20 13.22 -5.05
CA LYS A 46 -6.30 14.18 -5.18
C LYS A 46 -6.52 14.62 -6.63
N SER A 47 -5.44 14.84 -7.39
CA SER A 47 -5.54 15.23 -8.80
C SER A 47 -6.12 14.13 -9.69
N LEU A 48 -5.87 12.86 -9.36
CA LEU A 48 -6.46 11.71 -10.04
C LEU A 48 -7.95 11.55 -9.68
N GLY A 49 -8.27 11.75 -8.40
CA GLY A 49 -9.63 11.59 -7.88
C GLY A 49 -10.02 10.13 -7.63
N ALA A 50 -10.97 9.93 -6.71
CA ALA A 50 -11.37 8.59 -6.25
C ALA A 50 -11.97 7.72 -7.36
N SER A 51 -12.67 8.32 -8.33
CA SER A 51 -13.25 7.60 -9.46
C SER A 51 -12.17 6.99 -10.34
N THR A 52 -11.16 7.77 -10.72
CA THR A 52 -10.07 7.31 -11.59
C THR A 52 -9.27 6.19 -10.93
N ILE A 53 -9.03 6.29 -9.63
CA ILE A 53 -8.33 5.24 -8.87
C ILE A 53 -9.14 3.95 -8.83
N ARG A 54 -10.46 4.04 -8.63
CA ARG A 54 -11.37 2.90 -8.72
C ARG A 54 -11.33 2.30 -10.13
N ASP A 55 -11.45 3.12 -11.17
CA ASP A 55 -11.49 2.63 -12.55
C ASP A 55 -10.17 1.91 -12.91
N ILE A 56 -9.01 2.40 -12.42
CA ILE A 56 -7.72 1.71 -12.53
C ILE A 56 -7.73 0.36 -11.79
N ALA A 57 -8.27 0.32 -10.56
CA ALA A 57 -8.31 -0.90 -9.76
C ALA A 57 -9.23 -1.99 -10.35
N VAL A 58 -10.30 -1.58 -11.05
CA VAL A 58 -11.35 -2.49 -11.56
C VAL A 58 -11.13 -2.86 -13.04
N ALA A 59 -10.24 -2.16 -13.76
CA ALA A 59 -10.00 -2.36 -15.19
C ALA A 59 -9.70 -3.81 -15.62
N GLY A 60 -8.87 -4.54 -14.86
CA GLY A 60 -8.52 -5.93 -15.15
C GLY A 60 -9.73 -6.88 -14.99
N PRO A 61 -10.37 -6.92 -13.82
CA PRO A 61 -11.57 -7.71 -13.59
C PRO A 61 -12.75 -7.38 -14.54
N GLU A 62 -12.97 -6.10 -14.88
CA GLU A 62 -14.00 -5.72 -15.87
C GLU A 62 -13.73 -6.30 -17.26
N MET A 63 -12.47 -6.30 -17.72
CA MET A 63 -12.10 -6.90 -18.99
C MET A 63 -12.36 -8.41 -18.99
N GLN A 64 -12.06 -9.10 -17.89
CA GLN A 64 -12.33 -10.53 -17.74
C GLN A 64 -13.83 -10.84 -17.85
N VAL A 65 -14.69 -10.02 -17.23
CA VAL A 65 -16.15 -10.17 -17.36
C VAL A 65 -16.62 -9.91 -18.79
N LYS A 66 -16.12 -8.85 -19.45
CA LYS A 66 -16.47 -8.53 -20.84
C LYS A 66 -16.04 -9.64 -21.81
N LEU A 67 -14.89 -10.28 -21.58
CA LEU A 67 -14.44 -11.43 -22.36
C LEU A 67 -15.37 -12.64 -22.18
N LEU A 68 -15.75 -12.98 -20.94
CA LEU A 68 -16.71 -14.05 -20.68
C LEU A 68 -18.06 -13.77 -21.35
N GLN A 69 -18.55 -12.53 -21.30
CA GLN A 69 -19.77 -12.09 -21.99
C GLN A 69 -19.64 -12.23 -23.52
N GLY A 70 -18.52 -11.78 -24.10
CA GLY A 70 -18.26 -11.86 -25.54
C GLY A 70 -18.15 -13.29 -26.07
N LEU A 71 -17.72 -14.23 -25.22
CA LEU A 71 -17.70 -15.67 -25.51
C LEU A 71 -19.09 -16.33 -25.33
N GLY A 72 -20.12 -15.59 -24.95
CA GLY A 72 -21.46 -16.12 -24.67
C GLY A 72 -21.56 -16.94 -23.39
N ILE A 73 -20.55 -16.84 -22.50
CA ILE A 73 -20.48 -17.59 -21.24
C ILE A 73 -21.33 -16.86 -20.20
N GLN A 74 -22.65 -17.12 -20.23
CA GLN A 74 -23.60 -16.58 -19.25
C GLN A 74 -23.66 -17.44 -17.98
N SER A 75 -23.37 -18.73 -18.11
CA SER A 75 -23.39 -19.71 -17.02
C SER A 75 -22.63 -20.95 -17.48
N THR A 76 -21.30 -20.86 -17.64
CA THR A 76 -20.52 -22.09 -17.82
C THR A 76 -20.21 -22.65 -16.45
N LEU A 77 -20.94 -23.71 -16.14
CA LEU A 77 -20.72 -24.62 -15.03
C LEU A 77 -19.50 -25.46 -15.41
N ILE A 78 -18.29 -24.96 -15.14
CA ILE A 78 -17.07 -25.76 -15.31
C ILE A 78 -16.93 -26.59 -14.04
N ALA A 79 -17.36 -27.85 -14.12
CA ALA A 79 -17.13 -28.85 -13.09
C ALA A 79 -16.27 -29.97 -13.67
N ASP A 80 -15.18 -30.29 -12.96
CA ASP A 80 -14.57 -31.62 -12.96
C ASP A 80 -15.51 -32.64 -12.27
N GLY A 81 -16.75 -32.75 -12.77
CA GLY A 81 -17.78 -33.69 -12.32
C GLY A 81 -18.31 -33.57 -10.87
N SER A 82 -17.56 -32.97 -9.94
CA SER A 82 -17.81 -33.13 -8.49
C SER A 82 -18.11 -31.82 -7.75
N SER A 83 -17.91 -30.65 -8.37
CA SER A 83 -18.26 -29.35 -7.77
C SER A 83 -18.58 -28.29 -8.84
N PRO A 84 -19.83 -27.81 -8.93
CA PRO A 84 -20.20 -26.77 -9.88
C PRO A 84 -19.62 -25.41 -9.47
N ILE A 85 -18.72 -24.85 -10.28
CA ILE A 85 -18.30 -23.44 -10.14
C ILE A 85 -19.03 -22.60 -11.20
N ASN A 86 -19.78 -21.61 -10.75
CA ASN A 86 -20.36 -20.59 -11.62
C ASN A 86 -19.32 -19.48 -11.86
N LEU A 87 -18.70 -19.51 -13.04
CA LEU A 87 -17.61 -18.61 -13.42
C LEU A 87 -18.05 -17.13 -13.50
N PHE A 88 -19.32 -16.86 -13.78
CA PHE A 88 -19.84 -15.50 -13.83
C PHE A 88 -19.92 -14.90 -12.42
N THR A 89 -20.45 -15.66 -11.45
CA THR A 89 -20.49 -15.23 -10.04
C THR A 89 -19.09 -15.15 -9.42
N ALA A 90 -18.17 -16.04 -9.82
CA ALA A 90 -16.78 -15.98 -9.35
C ALA A 90 -16.07 -14.71 -9.83
N ALA A 91 -16.29 -14.28 -11.08
CA ALA A 91 -15.76 -13.02 -11.60
C ALA A 91 -16.36 -11.79 -10.88
N GLY A 92 -17.66 -11.82 -10.55
CA GLY A 92 -18.30 -10.81 -9.69
C GLY A 92 -17.73 -10.74 -8.27
N GLY A 93 -17.36 -11.89 -7.71
CA GLY A 93 -16.65 -11.99 -6.44
C GLY A 93 -15.24 -11.38 -6.49
N MET A 94 -14.51 -11.60 -7.59
CA MET A 94 -13.19 -11.00 -7.83
C MET A 94 -13.24 -9.48 -8.04
N LEU A 95 -14.36 -8.95 -8.53
CA LEU A 95 -14.63 -7.51 -8.63
C LEU A 95 -14.92 -6.86 -7.26
N GLY A 96 -15.12 -7.63 -6.20
CA GLY A 96 -15.48 -7.11 -4.87
C GLY A 96 -16.89 -6.53 -4.77
N ILE A 97 -17.76 -6.80 -5.75
CA ILE A 97 -19.14 -6.27 -5.84
C ILE A 97 -20.13 -7.26 -5.17
N LEU A 98 -19.71 -8.03 -4.18
CA LEU A 98 -20.63 -8.94 -3.49
C LEU A 98 -21.63 -8.12 -2.67
N PRO A 99 -22.95 -8.34 -2.84
CA PRO A 99 -23.92 -7.79 -1.91
C PRO A 99 -23.64 -8.37 -0.52
N LYS A 100 -23.62 -7.49 0.50
CA LYS A 100 -23.52 -7.91 1.90
C LYS A 100 -24.63 -8.95 2.15
N PRO A 101 -24.31 -10.14 2.68
CA PRO A 101 -25.34 -11.13 2.97
C PRO A 101 -26.35 -10.49 3.93
N SER A 102 -27.61 -10.48 3.54
CA SER A 102 -28.72 -10.09 4.40
C SER A 102 -28.75 -11.08 5.56
N GLU A 103 -28.43 -10.61 6.76
CA GLU A 103 -28.65 -11.33 8.01
C GLU A 103 -30.16 -11.63 8.13
N THR A 104 -30.52 -12.90 8.06
CA THR A 104 -31.82 -13.44 8.46
C THR A 104 -31.64 -14.26 9.72
#